data_AF-A0A962KGG5-F1
#
_entry.id   AF-A0A962KGG5-F1
#
_cell.length_a   1.000
_cell.length_b   1.000
_cell.length_c   1.000
_cell.angle_alpha   90.00
_cell.angle_beta   90.00
_cell.angle_gamma   90.00
#
_symmetry.space_group_name_H-M   'P 1'
#
loop_
_entity.id
_entity.type
_entity.pdbx_description
1 polymer ?
#
loop_
_entity_poly.entity_id
_entity_poly.type
_entity_poly.pdbx_seq_one_letter_code
_entity_poly.pdbx_strand_id
1 'polypeptide(L)'
;AGFDRPNIRYRISLRHNARQQLLQFLRDEHPRDAGIVYCLSRRKTEETAVWLQQHGYPALPYHAGLPPDTRAQTQARFLRDERVIVAATIAFGMGIDKPDVRFVAHLDMPRTVEAYYQETGRAGRDGQSADAWMVYGLQDVIKLRQMMASSEGSETHKRAEQHRLNAMLGLCEITTCRRQSLLAYFGETLAAACGNCDNCLTPVATWDGTEASRMALSAVYRTGQRFGVNHLIDVLRGAATDKIAQCSHQHLPTYGVGRALDAGQWRSVFRQLVARGYLSVDVESYGALRLEEKCRALLRGEESIALRRDGKRKESRQQTKTRLHEDIDIDLWEALRERRRQLAEEQGVPPYVIFHDRTLQEMCLELPTDLAQLARISGVGERKLEKYGASFLAVLRARATMRGSTPAKQPAAALGPVQTIGIDHSSH
;
A
#
# COMPACT_ATOMS: atom_id res chain seq x y z
N ALA A 1 -8.44 -3.89 33.61
CA ALA A 1 -8.83 -4.26 32.23
C ALA A 1 -7.55 -4.50 31.46
N GLY A 2 -7.42 -5.66 30.79
CA GLY A 2 -6.19 -6.01 30.08
C GLY A 2 -6.00 -5.24 28.77
N PHE A 3 -4.81 -5.35 28.16
CA PHE A 3 -4.47 -4.74 26.88
C PHE A 3 -5.03 -5.51 25.67
N ASP A 4 -5.71 -6.65 25.88
CA ASP A 4 -6.28 -7.41 24.76
C ASP A 4 -7.54 -6.76 24.17
N ARG A 5 -7.57 -6.71 22.83
CA ARG A 5 -8.67 -6.22 22.00
C ARG A 5 -9.06 -7.30 20.97
N PRO A 6 -9.72 -8.39 21.39
CA PRO A 6 -9.92 -9.58 20.56
C PRO A 6 -10.70 -9.29 19.27
N ASN A 7 -11.54 -8.24 19.29
CA ASN A 7 -12.35 -7.79 18.18
C ASN A 7 -11.56 -7.08 17.06
N ILE A 8 -10.31 -6.64 17.32
CA ILE A 8 -9.47 -5.96 16.31
C ILE A 8 -8.60 -6.99 15.59
N ARG A 9 -8.76 -7.13 14.27
CA ARG A 9 -7.91 -7.96 13.41
C ARG A 9 -6.67 -7.16 12.96
N TYR A 10 -5.48 -7.64 13.32
CA TYR A 10 -4.21 -7.00 12.95
C TYR A 10 -3.65 -7.56 11.65
N ARG A 11 -3.36 -6.68 10.68
CA ARG A 11 -2.76 -7.05 9.38
C ARG A 11 -1.68 -6.06 8.96
N ILE A 12 -0.46 -6.55 8.78
CA ILE A 12 0.69 -5.74 8.34
C ILE A 12 1.26 -6.32 7.05
N SER A 13 1.08 -5.57 5.97
CA SER A 13 1.48 -5.94 4.62
C SER A 13 2.73 -5.19 4.16
N LEU A 14 3.46 -5.78 3.23
CA LEU A 14 4.54 -5.07 2.55
C LEU A 14 3.96 -3.97 1.66
N ARG A 15 4.61 -2.82 1.69
CA ARG A 15 4.25 -1.67 0.87
C ARG A 15 4.59 -1.95 -0.59
N HIS A 16 3.56 -1.88 -1.42
CA HIS A 16 3.63 -1.87 -2.88
C HIS A 16 2.47 -1.05 -3.42
N ASN A 17 2.73 0.18 -3.87
CA ASN A 17 1.69 1.13 -4.26
C ASN A 17 0.63 1.31 -3.16
N ALA A 18 1.04 1.94 -2.05
CA ALA A 18 0.28 2.03 -0.81
C ALA A 18 -1.16 2.53 -1.00
N ARG A 19 -1.39 3.52 -1.89
CA ARG A 19 -2.72 4.06 -2.20
C ARG A 19 -3.61 2.99 -2.85
N GLN A 20 -3.11 2.28 -3.86
CA GLN A 20 -3.87 1.19 -4.48
C GLN A 20 -4.17 0.05 -3.49
N GLN A 21 -3.23 -0.30 -2.62
CA GLN A 21 -3.47 -1.30 -1.57
C GLN A 21 -4.57 -0.86 -0.60
N LEU A 22 -4.58 0.42 -0.20
CA LEU A 22 -5.63 0.98 0.64
C LEU A 22 -6.99 0.94 -0.08
N LEU A 23 -7.05 1.34 -1.35
CA LEU A 23 -8.29 1.29 -2.11
C LEU A 23 -8.82 -0.13 -2.29
N GLN A 24 -7.95 -1.11 -2.54
CA GLN A 24 -8.36 -2.51 -2.59
C GLN A 24 -8.92 -2.97 -1.24
N PHE A 25 -8.24 -2.65 -0.14
CA PHE A 25 -8.72 -2.94 1.21
C PHE A 25 -10.10 -2.32 1.48
N LEU A 26 -10.29 -1.05 1.12
CA LEU A 26 -11.58 -0.37 1.28
C LEU A 26 -12.66 -0.96 0.38
N ARG A 27 -12.34 -1.40 -0.84
CA ARG A 27 -13.33 -1.97 -1.77
C ARG A 27 -13.79 -3.36 -1.33
N ASP A 28 -12.84 -4.19 -0.94
CA ASP A 28 -13.11 -5.60 -0.62
C ASP A 28 -13.74 -5.77 0.76
N GLU A 29 -13.35 -4.93 1.72
CA GLU A 29 -13.64 -5.17 3.14
C GLU A 29 -14.41 -4.03 3.81
N HIS A 30 -14.24 -2.77 3.37
CA HIS A 30 -14.84 -1.60 4.02
C HIS A 30 -15.50 -0.59 3.05
N PRO A 31 -16.43 -1.02 2.16
CA PRO A 31 -16.96 -0.14 1.12
C PRO A 31 -17.86 0.98 1.67
N ARG A 32 -18.37 0.83 2.90
CA ARG A 32 -19.35 1.74 3.51
C ARG A 32 -19.04 2.09 4.96
N ASP A 33 -17.85 1.78 5.44
CA ASP A 33 -17.52 1.94 6.85
C ASP A 33 -16.80 3.25 7.14
N ALA A 34 -17.03 3.81 8.34
CA ALA A 34 -16.18 4.85 8.88
C ALA A 34 -14.81 4.29 9.31
N GLY A 35 -13.77 5.08 9.08
CA GLY A 35 -12.40 4.69 9.43
C GLY A 35 -11.41 5.84 9.50
N ILE A 36 -10.22 5.53 9.98
CA ILE A 36 -9.12 6.48 10.12
C ILE A 36 -7.94 6.00 9.27
N VAL A 37 -7.34 6.89 8.49
CA VAL A 37 -6.14 6.61 7.69
C VAL A 37 -4.99 7.49 8.19
N TYR A 38 -4.06 6.90 8.95
CA TYR A 38 -2.89 7.59 9.46
C TYR A 38 -1.80 7.74 8.39
N CYS A 39 -1.31 8.98 8.26
CA CYS A 39 -0.24 9.42 7.37
C CYS A 39 0.80 10.21 8.17
N LEU A 40 2.07 10.14 7.75
CA LEU A 40 3.18 10.77 8.46
C LEU A 40 3.29 12.29 8.24
N SER A 41 2.73 12.86 7.16
CA SER A 41 2.82 14.29 6.85
C SER A 41 1.47 14.92 6.52
N ARG A 42 1.37 16.23 6.80
CA ARG A 42 0.19 17.08 6.50
C ARG A 42 -0.18 17.03 5.02
N ARG A 43 0.83 17.18 4.15
CA ARG A 43 0.64 17.06 2.71
C ARG A 43 0.03 15.69 2.33
N LYS A 44 0.52 14.59 2.92
CA LYS A 44 0.02 13.26 2.60
C LYS A 44 -1.39 13.03 3.11
N THR A 45 -1.81 13.65 4.23
CA THR A 45 -3.20 13.58 4.68
C THR A 45 -4.15 14.23 3.68
N GLU A 46 -3.81 15.42 3.19
CA GLU A 46 -4.60 16.15 2.19
C GLU A 46 -4.68 15.38 0.87
N GLU A 47 -3.54 14.96 0.31
CA GLU A 47 -3.51 14.20 -0.94
C GLU A 47 -4.26 12.86 -0.83
N THR A 48 -4.22 12.19 0.33
CA THR A 48 -4.93 10.92 0.53
C THR A 48 -6.43 11.14 0.61
N ALA A 49 -6.89 12.20 1.29
CA ALA A 49 -8.31 12.54 1.35
C ALA A 49 -8.87 12.86 -0.04
N VAL A 50 -8.20 13.73 -0.80
CA VAL A 50 -8.60 14.06 -2.19
C VAL A 50 -8.63 12.81 -3.07
N TRP A 51 -7.60 11.97 -2.97
CA TRP A 51 -7.53 10.75 -3.76
C TRP A 51 -8.65 9.77 -3.44
N LEU A 52 -9.02 9.60 -2.16
CA LEU A 52 -10.15 8.76 -1.76
C LEU A 52 -11.50 9.34 -2.24
N GLN A 53 -11.67 10.66 -2.20
CA GLN A 53 -12.87 11.34 -2.73
C GLN A 53 -13.04 11.08 -4.23
N GLN A 54 -11.96 11.15 -5.02
CA GLN A 54 -11.96 10.82 -6.45
C GLN A 54 -12.42 9.37 -6.72
N HIS A 55 -12.25 8.47 -5.75
CA HIS A 55 -12.66 7.07 -5.84
C HIS A 55 -14.00 6.78 -5.14
N GLY A 56 -14.78 7.82 -4.81
CA GLY A 56 -16.14 7.70 -4.28
C GLY A 56 -16.23 7.53 -2.76
N TYR A 57 -15.12 7.66 -2.02
CA TYR A 57 -15.13 7.58 -0.56
C TYR A 57 -15.23 8.97 0.07
N PRO A 58 -16.16 9.21 1.02
CA PRO A 58 -16.28 10.49 1.70
C PRO A 58 -15.14 10.67 2.71
N ALA A 59 -13.99 11.17 2.23
CA ALA A 59 -12.78 11.33 3.01
C ALA A 59 -12.49 12.80 3.36
N LEU A 60 -11.92 13.07 4.54
CA LEU A 60 -11.53 14.41 5.00
C LEU A 60 -10.11 14.41 5.57
N PRO A 61 -9.28 15.43 5.32
CA PRO A 61 -7.98 15.53 5.96
C PRO A 61 -8.10 16.06 7.39
N TYR A 62 -7.19 15.63 8.27
CA TYR A 62 -7.04 16.21 9.60
C TYR A 62 -5.57 16.29 10.04
N HIS A 63 -5.10 17.49 10.33
CA HIS A 63 -3.77 17.73 10.89
C HIS A 63 -3.71 19.08 11.60
N ALA A 64 -2.69 19.28 12.44
CA ALA A 64 -2.48 20.52 13.19
C ALA A 64 -2.22 21.78 12.33
N GLY A 65 -2.08 21.62 11.01
CA GLY A 65 -1.94 22.76 10.08
C GLY A 65 -3.28 23.31 9.57
N LEU A 66 -4.40 22.62 9.81
CA LEU A 66 -5.72 23.10 9.41
C LEU A 66 -6.25 24.16 10.38
N PRO A 67 -7.05 25.12 9.91
CA PRO A 67 -7.74 26.07 10.77
C PRO A 67 -8.54 25.37 11.88
N PRO A 68 -8.60 25.93 13.11
CA PRO A 68 -9.35 25.35 14.21
C PRO A 68 -10.80 24.99 13.85
N ASP A 69 -11.51 25.88 13.14
CA ASP A 69 -12.89 25.66 12.73
C ASP A 69 -13.03 24.49 11.76
N THR A 70 -12.11 24.35 10.80
CA THR A 70 -12.07 23.20 9.89
C THR A 70 -11.84 21.90 10.65
N ARG A 71 -10.94 21.88 11.64
CA ARG A 71 -10.71 20.70 12.49
C ARG A 71 -11.98 20.33 13.27
N ALA A 72 -12.64 21.32 13.87
CA ALA A 72 -13.89 21.11 14.61
C ALA A 72 -15.01 20.56 13.70
N GLN A 73 -15.14 21.10 12.48
CA GLN A 73 -16.11 20.61 11.49
C GLN A 73 -15.82 19.17 11.05
N THR A 74 -14.56 18.84 10.73
CA THR A 74 -14.16 17.48 10.37
C THR A 74 -14.44 16.50 11.52
N GLN A 75 -14.11 16.87 12.75
CA GLN A 75 -14.38 16.04 13.93
C GLN A 75 -15.88 15.83 14.15
N ALA A 76 -16.68 16.90 14.11
CA ALA A 76 -18.12 16.83 14.27
C ALA A 76 -18.80 16.00 13.16
N ARG A 77 -18.27 16.08 11.94
CA ARG A 77 -18.75 15.27 10.82
C ARG A 77 -18.35 13.80 10.97
N PHE A 78 -17.12 13.51 11.38
CA PHE A 78 -16.68 12.14 11.64
C PHE A 78 -17.51 11.46 12.74
N LEU A 79 -17.85 12.19 13.81
CA LEU A 79 -18.66 11.64 14.90
C LEU A 79 -20.10 11.34 14.48
N ARG A 80 -20.69 12.15 13.59
CA ARG A 80 -22.10 12.03 13.16
C ARG A 80 -22.32 11.09 11.97
N ASP A 81 -21.43 11.15 10.97
CA ASP A 81 -21.62 10.42 9.72
C ASP A 81 -21.08 8.98 9.83
N GLU A 82 -21.85 8.01 9.34
CA GLU A 82 -21.50 6.57 9.45
C GLU A 82 -20.40 6.11 8.48
N ARG A 83 -20.08 6.90 7.45
CA ARG A 83 -19.22 6.46 6.33
C ARG A 83 -17.96 7.27 6.14
N VAL A 84 -17.73 8.28 6.99
CA VAL A 84 -16.64 9.24 6.77
C VAL A 84 -15.30 8.62 7.11
N ILE A 85 -14.34 8.77 6.19
CA ILE A 85 -12.95 8.40 6.39
C ILE A 85 -12.15 9.64 6.75
N VAL A 86 -11.37 9.61 7.83
CA VAL A 86 -10.47 10.73 8.14
C VAL A 86 -9.03 10.35 7.86
N ALA A 87 -8.41 11.03 6.90
CA ALA A 87 -6.98 10.92 6.63
C ALA A 87 -6.22 11.87 7.56
N ALA A 88 -5.46 11.33 8.52
CA ALA A 88 -4.95 12.11 9.63
C ALA A 88 -3.47 11.92 9.93
N THR A 89 -2.84 12.92 10.55
CA THR A 89 -1.61 12.73 11.31
C THR A 89 -1.95 12.31 12.75
N ILE A 90 -0.93 12.04 13.57
CA ILE A 90 -1.08 11.74 15.01
C ILE A 90 -1.87 12.80 15.80
N ALA A 91 -2.05 14.00 15.23
CA ALA A 91 -2.88 15.06 15.83
C ALA A 91 -4.36 14.67 15.95
N PHE A 92 -4.85 13.72 15.12
CA PHE A 92 -6.20 13.18 15.21
C PHE A 92 -6.20 12.03 16.21
N GLY A 93 -6.31 12.36 17.51
CA GLY A 93 -6.33 11.31 18.51
C GLY A 93 -6.69 11.68 19.94
N MET A 94 -6.43 12.90 20.38
CA MET A 94 -6.90 13.36 21.69
C MET A 94 -8.39 13.67 21.59
N GLY A 95 -9.25 12.91 22.27
CA GLY A 95 -10.68 13.23 22.45
C GLY A 95 -11.65 12.73 21.38
N ILE A 96 -11.24 11.81 20.50
CA ILE A 96 -12.18 11.16 19.56
C ILE A 96 -12.68 9.86 20.19
N ASP A 97 -13.99 9.80 20.41
CA ASP A 97 -14.70 8.65 20.94
C ASP A 97 -15.88 8.27 20.05
N LYS A 98 -15.56 7.82 18.84
CA LYS A 98 -16.54 7.20 17.94
C LYS A 98 -16.53 5.69 18.18
N PRO A 99 -17.64 5.08 18.66
CA PRO A 99 -17.65 3.66 19.02
C PRO A 99 -17.51 2.72 17.82
N ASP A 100 -18.01 3.15 16.67
CA ASP A 100 -18.27 2.36 15.46
C ASP A 100 -17.21 2.54 14.35
N VAL A 101 -15.96 2.85 14.70
CA VAL A 101 -14.86 2.89 13.73
C VAL A 101 -14.50 1.46 13.31
N ARG A 102 -14.74 1.08 12.05
CA ARG A 102 -14.53 -0.30 11.58
C ARG A 102 -13.11 -0.58 11.11
N PHE A 103 -12.34 0.44 10.74
CA PHE A 103 -10.93 0.25 10.44
C PHE A 103 -10.06 1.43 10.85
N VAL A 104 -8.82 1.10 11.20
CA VAL A 104 -7.70 2.03 11.31
C VAL A 104 -6.62 1.54 10.35
N ALA A 105 -6.27 2.39 9.40
CA ALA A 105 -5.30 2.13 8.36
C ALA A 105 -4.05 2.99 8.56
N HIS A 106 -2.86 2.41 8.40
CA HIS A 106 -1.58 3.12 8.45
C HIS A 106 -0.91 3.08 7.08
N LEU A 107 -0.88 4.23 6.42
CA LEU A 107 -0.13 4.42 5.18
C LEU A 107 1.34 4.73 5.43
N ASP A 108 1.75 4.99 6.66
CA ASP A 108 3.11 5.12 7.14
C ASP A 108 3.22 4.43 8.50
N MET A 109 4.34 3.75 8.74
CA MET A 109 4.58 3.05 10.01
C MET A 109 4.68 4.06 11.17
N PRO A 110 4.00 3.81 12.31
CA PRO A 110 4.23 4.59 13.53
C PRO A 110 5.66 4.46 14.05
N ARG A 111 6.08 5.40 14.91
CA ARG A 111 7.42 5.40 15.49
C ARG A 111 7.61 4.33 16.55
N THR A 112 6.55 4.00 17.28
CA THR A 112 6.60 3.12 18.46
C THR A 112 5.40 2.20 18.49
N VAL A 113 5.53 1.10 19.25
CA VAL A 113 4.45 0.13 19.46
C VAL A 113 3.31 0.75 20.26
N GLU A 114 3.62 1.64 21.21
CA GLU A 114 2.62 2.37 22.01
C GLU A 114 1.75 3.27 21.13
N ALA A 115 2.35 4.02 20.20
CA ALA A 115 1.61 4.84 19.25
C ALA A 115 0.70 3.95 18.37
N TYR A 116 1.25 2.88 17.80
CA TYR A 116 0.48 1.94 16.99
C TYR A 116 -0.70 1.33 17.77
N TYR A 117 -0.47 0.92 19.01
CA TYR A 117 -1.51 0.35 19.87
C TYR A 117 -2.62 1.36 20.21
N GLN A 118 -2.25 2.59 20.60
CA GLN A 118 -3.24 3.64 20.89
C GLN A 118 -4.05 4.05 19.66
N GLU A 119 -3.39 4.15 18.50
CA GLU A 119 -4.01 4.52 17.23
C GLU A 119 -4.98 3.43 16.75
N THR A 120 -4.53 2.16 16.71
CA THR A 120 -5.37 1.03 16.31
C THR A 120 -6.50 0.74 17.31
N GLY A 121 -6.28 1.01 18.60
CA GLY A 121 -7.29 0.88 19.65
C GLY A 121 -8.52 1.79 19.51
N ARG A 122 -8.50 2.72 18.55
CA ARG A 122 -9.68 3.54 18.17
C ARG A 122 -10.72 2.73 17.40
N ALA A 123 -10.32 1.63 16.78
CA ALA A 123 -11.23 0.76 16.07
C ALA A 123 -12.08 -0.07 17.05
N GLY A 124 -13.34 -0.34 16.67
CA GLY A 124 -14.23 -1.28 17.34
C GLY A 124 -14.37 -1.07 18.85
N ARG A 125 -14.63 0.17 19.28
CA ARG A 125 -14.86 0.47 20.71
C ARG A 125 -16.21 -0.05 21.21
N ASP A 126 -17.16 -0.23 20.30
CA ASP A 126 -18.41 -0.99 20.50
C ASP A 126 -18.20 -2.50 20.70
N GLY A 127 -16.97 -3.00 20.60
CA GLY A 127 -16.64 -4.43 20.72
C GLY A 127 -16.91 -5.25 19.45
N GLN A 128 -17.44 -4.64 18.38
CA GLN A 128 -17.65 -5.33 17.11
C GLN A 128 -16.34 -5.49 16.33
N SER A 129 -16.34 -6.39 15.35
CA SER A 129 -15.18 -6.64 14.49
C SER A 129 -14.67 -5.36 13.85
N ALA A 130 -13.35 -5.18 13.88
CA ALA A 130 -12.68 -4.06 13.26
C ALA A 130 -11.27 -4.43 12.79
N ASP A 131 -10.73 -3.65 11.86
CA ASP A 131 -9.44 -3.92 11.22
C ASP A 131 -8.38 -2.88 11.57
N ALA A 132 -7.22 -3.37 12.00
CA ALA A 132 -5.99 -2.61 12.10
C ALA A 132 -5.08 -3.00 10.94
N TRP A 133 -5.06 -2.18 9.89
CA TRP A 133 -4.35 -2.44 8.65
C TRP A 133 -3.14 -1.53 8.48
N MET A 134 -1.98 -2.06 8.12
CA MET A 134 -0.80 -1.24 7.85
C MET A 134 -0.04 -1.73 6.62
N VAL A 135 0.53 -0.79 5.88
CA VAL A 135 1.58 -1.06 4.89
C VAL A 135 2.90 -0.43 5.31
N TYR A 136 3.98 -1.20 5.24
CA TYR A 136 5.33 -0.71 5.53
C TYR A 136 6.35 -1.20 4.51
N GLY A 137 7.43 -0.43 4.33
CA GLY A 137 8.59 -0.84 3.56
C GLY A 137 9.87 -0.21 4.08
N LEU A 138 11.01 -0.55 3.45
CA LEU A 138 12.32 -0.06 3.87
C LEU A 138 12.42 1.48 3.90
N GLN A 139 11.71 2.16 3.00
CA GLN A 139 11.67 3.63 2.95
C GLN A 139 11.08 4.26 4.22
N ASP A 140 10.14 3.58 4.89
CA ASP A 140 9.62 4.06 6.18
C ASP A 140 10.69 4.00 7.26
N VAL A 141 11.48 2.92 7.26
CA VAL A 141 12.58 2.74 8.20
C VAL A 141 13.62 3.86 8.04
N ILE A 142 14.01 4.15 6.80
CA ILE A 142 14.96 5.23 6.48
C ILE A 142 14.39 6.56 6.97
N LYS A 143 13.15 6.90 6.57
CA LYS A 143 12.51 8.17 6.92
C LYS A 143 12.37 8.37 8.43
N LEU A 144 11.96 7.34 9.17
CA LEU A 144 11.81 7.44 10.63
C LEU A 144 13.16 7.59 11.32
N ARG A 145 14.19 6.86 10.90
CA ARG A 145 15.56 7.05 11.41
C ARG A 145 16.11 8.45 11.13
N GLN A 146 15.83 9.01 9.95
CA GLN A 146 16.19 10.39 9.61
C GLN A 146 15.55 11.40 10.56
N MET A 147 14.25 11.27 10.82
CA MET A 147 13.52 12.15 11.74
C MET A 147 14.02 12.03 13.19
N MET A 148 14.58 10.88 13.57
CA MET A 148 15.16 10.66 14.90
C MET A 148 16.57 11.24 15.02
N ALA A 149 17.40 11.11 13.98
CA ALA A 149 18.74 11.69 13.96
C ALA A 149 18.70 13.23 14.08
N SER A 150 17.69 13.87 13.49
CA SER A 150 17.47 15.32 13.61
C SER A 150 16.88 15.77 14.96
N SER A 151 16.67 14.88 15.92
CA SER A 151 16.10 15.23 17.23
C SER A 151 17.18 15.78 18.17
N GLU A 152 16.91 16.93 18.80
CA GLU A 152 17.80 17.61 19.77
C GLU A 152 17.84 16.94 21.16
N GLY A 153 17.33 15.71 21.30
CA GLY A 153 17.31 14.99 22.58
C GLY A 153 18.70 14.53 23.05
N SER A 154 18.82 14.24 24.35
CA SER A 154 20.03 13.62 24.92
C SER A 154 20.35 12.27 24.28
N GLU A 155 21.61 11.84 24.34
CA GLU A 155 22.02 10.51 23.83
C GLU A 155 21.25 9.35 24.49
N THR A 156 20.90 9.49 25.76
CA THR A 156 20.03 8.53 26.47
C THR A 156 18.62 8.50 25.88
N HIS A 157 18.05 9.66 25.54
CA HIS A 157 16.74 9.77 24.91
C HIS A 157 16.75 9.14 23.50
N LYS A 158 17.76 9.45 22.69
CA LYS A 158 17.91 8.87 21.34
C LYS A 158 18.01 7.35 21.36
N ARG A 159 18.75 6.77 22.33
CA ARG A 159 18.84 5.31 22.52
C ARG A 159 17.49 4.70 22.88
N ALA A 160 16.73 5.32 23.76
CA ALA A 160 15.40 4.85 24.14
C ALA A 160 14.42 4.87 22.95
N GLU A 161 14.40 5.97 22.18
CA GLU A 161 13.60 6.07 20.96
C GLU A 161 14.03 5.02 19.92
N GLN A 162 15.33 4.78 19.79
CA GLN A 162 15.87 3.75 18.88
C GLN A 162 15.41 2.35 19.26
N HIS A 163 15.35 2.06 20.56
CA HIS A 163 14.81 0.81 21.07
C HIS A 163 13.32 0.65 20.74
N ARG A 164 12.51 1.70 20.92
CA ARG A 164 11.08 1.70 20.57
C ARG A 164 10.83 1.51 19.07
N LEU A 165 11.61 2.17 18.23
CA LEU A 165 11.55 1.98 16.78
C LEU A 165 11.90 0.54 16.39
N ASN A 166 12.95 -0.03 16.99
CA ASN A 166 13.34 -1.42 16.73
C ASN A 166 12.24 -2.41 17.14
N ALA A 167 11.53 -2.15 18.24
CA ALA A 167 10.37 -2.96 18.63
C ALA A 167 9.23 -2.89 17.60
N MET A 168 8.93 -1.69 17.08
CA MET A 168 7.92 -1.51 16.04
C MET A 168 8.30 -2.22 14.72
N LEU A 169 9.58 -2.13 14.34
CA LEU A 169 10.12 -2.88 13.19
C LEU A 169 10.05 -4.40 13.41
N GLY A 170 10.36 -4.86 14.63
CA GLY A 170 10.22 -6.25 15.03
C GLY A 170 8.78 -6.74 14.88
N LEU A 171 7.80 -5.95 15.30
CA LEU A 171 6.38 -6.25 15.11
C LEU A 171 6.01 -6.39 13.63
N CYS A 172 6.54 -5.52 12.76
CA CYS A 172 6.29 -5.57 11.33
C CYS A 172 6.83 -6.83 10.64
N GLU A 173 7.97 -7.36 11.11
CA GLU A 173 8.67 -8.51 10.52
C GLU A 173 8.35 -9.85 11.19
N ILE A 174 7.64 -9.85 12.31
CA ILE A 174 7.39 -11.08 13.06
C ILE A 174 6.59 -12.08 12.21
N THR A 175 6.89 -13.37 12.40
CA THR A 175 6.21 -14.49 11.73
C THR A 175 5.26 -15.25 12.67
N THR A 176 5.29 -14.95 13.96
CA THR A 176 4.36 -15.47 14.98
C THR A 176 3.15 -14.55 15.15
N CYS A 177 2.22 -14.90 16.03
CA CYS A 177 1.01 -14.11 16.26
C CYS A 177 1.32 -12.64 16.62
N ARG A 178 0.76 -11.69 15.87
CA ARG A 178 0.95 -10.25 16.13
C ARG A 178 0.40 -9.83 17.49
N ARG A 179 -0.77 -10.37 17.87
CA ARG A 179 -1.41 -10.06 19.14
C ARG A 179 -0.56 -10.52 20.33
N GLN A 180 0.00 -11.73 20.28
CA GLN A 180 0.92 -12.20 21.32
C GLN A 180 2.12 -11.26 21.48
N SER A 181 2.72 -10.81 20.36
CA SER A 181 3.83 -9.86 20.37
C SER A 181 3.44 -8.49 20.95
N LEU A 182 2.28 -7.96 20.55
CA LEU A 182 1.74 -6.71 21.09
C LEU A 182 1.50 -6.79 22.60
N LEU A 183 0.88 -7.87 23.08
CA LEU A 183 0.60 -8.06 24.51
C LEU A 183 1.89 -8.24 25.30
N ALA A 184 2.83 -9.04 24.79
CA ALA A 184 4.13 -9.27 25.42
C ALA A 184 4.92 -7.96 25.58
N TYR A 185 4.80 -7.03 24.63
CA TYR A 185 5.40 -5.70 24.73
C TYR A 185 4.89 -4.90 25.93
N PHE A 186 3.61 -5.08 26.32
CA PHE A 186 3.00 -4.46 27.50
C PHE A 186 3.06 -5.33 28.76
N GLY A 187 3.82 -6.43 28.75
CA GLY A 187 3.97 -7.34 29.89
C GLY A 187 2.81 -8.31 30.07
N GLU A 188 1.90 -8.44 29.10
CA GLU A 188 0.81 -9.42 29.12
C GLU A 188 1.18 -10.67 28.29
N THR A 189 0.76 -11.84 28.77
CA THR A 189 0.98 -13.11 28.05
C THR A 189 -0.35 -13.65 27.56
N LEU A 190 -0.42 -13.95 26.27
CA LEU A 190 -1.54 -14.68 25.68
C LEU A 190 -1.08 -16.12 25.38
N ALA A 191 -1.69 -17.09 26.06
CA ALA A 191 -1.25 -18.49 26.06
C ALA A 191 -1.30 -19.13 24.67
N ALA A 192 -2.33 -18.83 23.88
CA ALA A 192 -2.52 -19.37 22.54
C ALA A 192 -2.42 -18.28 21.47
N ALA A 193 -2.08 -18.68 20.24
CA ALA A 193 -2.14 -17.78 19.10
C ALA A 193 -3.58 -17.28 18.89
N CYS A 194 -3.76 -16.01 18.51
CA CYS A 194 -5.06 -15.36 18.59
C CYS A 194 -6.11 -15.79 17.55
N GLY A 195 -5.71 -16.53 16.50
CA GLY A 195 -6.61 -16.92 15.41
C GLY A 195 -7.18 -15.76 14.56
N ASN A 196 -6.83 -14.50 14.86
CA ASN A 196 -7.45 -13.30 14.29
C ASN A 196 -6.41 -12.23 13.87
N CYS A 197 -5.19 -12.64 13.50
CA CYS A 197 -4.24 -11.75 12.83
C CYS A 197 -3.75 -12.41 11.55
N ASP A 198 -3.22 -11.62 10.63
CA ASP A 198 -2.66 -12.10 9.37
C ASP A 198 -1.68 -13.28 9.53
N ASN A 199 -0.80 -13.28 10.53
CA ASN A 199 0.13 -14.38 10.76
C ASN A 199 -0.55 -15.66 11.29
N CYS A 200 -1.72 -15.54 11.93
CA CYS A 200 -2.53 -16.70 12.34
C CYS A 200 -3.42 -17.21 11.21
N LEU A 201 -4.00 -16.30 10.42
CA LEU A 201 -4.93 -16.60 9.34
C LEU A 201 -4.22 -17.09 8.08
N THR A 202 -3.06 -16.50 7.78
CA THR A 202 -2.23 -16.81 6.62
C THR A 202 -0.77 -16.95 7.08
N PRO A 203 -0.39 -18.09 7.69
CA PRO A 203 0.94 -18.31 8.21
C PRO A 203 2.03 -18.05 7.16
N VAL A 204 3.04 -17.29 7.57
CA VAL A 204 4.14 -16.89 6.71
C VAL A 204 5.22 -17.97 6.72
N ALA A 205 5.56 -18.49 5.55
CA ALA A 205 6.69 -19.42 5.43
C ALA A 205 8.01 -18.74 5.78
N THR A 206 8.90 -19.48 6.44
CA THR A 206 10.27 -19.07 6.71
C THR A 206 11.25 -19.93 5.91
N TRP A 207 12.49 -19.47 5.82
CA TRP A 207 13.61 -20.23 5.27
C TRP A 207 14.88 -19.91 6.05
N ASP A 208 15.85 -20.82 6.02
CA ASP A 208 17.17 -20.56 6.62
C ASP A 208 17.89 -19.50 5.80
N GLY A 209 17.93 -18.28 6.34
CA GLY A 209 18.56 -17.13 5.71
C GLY A 209 19.96 -16.84 6.23
N THR A 210 20.59 -17.80 6.93
CA THR A 210 21.90 -17.62 7.58
C THR A 210 22.98 -17.22 6.60
N GLU A 211 23.16 -18.00 5.53
CA GLU A 211 24.20 -17.70 4.53
C GLU A 211 23.91 -16.41 3.75
N ALA A 212 22.66 -16.18 3.37
CA ALA A 212 22.28 -14.93 2.71
C ALA A 212 22.54 -13.71 3.61
N SER A 213 22.29 -13.84 4.91
CA SER A 213 22.55 -12.79 5.88
C SER A 213 24.05 -12.54 6.05
N ARG A 214 24.87 -13.59 6.14
CA ARG A 214 26.34 -13.48 6.17
C ARG A 214 26.89 -12.80 4.91
N MET A 215 26.39 -13.17 3.73
CA MET A 215 26.75 -12.52 2.47
C MET A 215 26.40 -11.03 2.48
N ALA A 216 25.19 -10.68 2.92
CA ALA A 216 24.73 -9.29 3.00
C ALA A 216 25.58 -8.45 3.97
N LEU A 217 25.83 -8.96 5.18
CA LEU A 217 26.66 -8.30 6.19
C LEU A 217 28.12 -8.16 5.69
N SER A 218 28.65 -9.19 5.03
CA SER A 218 29.99 -9.16 4.45
C SER A 218 30.11 -8.13 3.33
N ALA A 219 29.08 -7.99 2.48
CA ALA A 219 29.04 -6.96 1.44
C ALA A 219 28.99 -5.55 2.04
N VAL A 220 28.22 -5.34 3.12
CA VAL A 220 28.20 -4.05 3.85
C VAL A 220 29.59 -3.72 4.39
N TYR A 221 30.24 -4.67 5.05
CA TYR A 221 31.60 -4.50 5.59
C TYR A 221 32.61 -4.16 4.49
N ARG A 222 32.68 -4.99 3.43
CA ARG A 222 33.71 -4.89 2.38
C ARG A 222 33.55 -3.69 1.46
N THR A 223 32.34 -3.13 1.37
CA THR A 223 32.10 -1.87 0.66
C THR A 223 32.35 -0.64 1.55
N GLY A 224 32.89 -0.85 2.75
CA GLY A 224 33.26 0.21 3.68
C GLY A 224 32.06 0.91 4.33
N GLN A 225 30.88 0.27 4.37
CA GLN A 225 29.68 0.77 5.08
C GLN A 225 29.21 2.17 4.65
N ARG A 226 29.44 2.55 3.39
CA ARG A 226 29.11 3.87 2.81
C ARG A 226 28.01 3.82 1.74
N PHE A 227 27.40 2.65 1.54
CA PHE A 227 26.50 2.42 0.43
C PHE A 227 25.12 1.98 0.90
N GLY A 228 24.10 2.49 0.23
CA GLY A 228 22.71 2.09 0.44
C GLY A 228 22.39 0.74 -0.22
N VAL A 229 21.18 0.25 0.08
CA VAL A 229 20.77 -1.13 -0.23
C VAL A 229 20.88 -1.50 -1.70
N ASN A 230 20.56 -0.60 -2.62
CA ASN A 230 20.56 -0.92 -4.07
C ASN A 230 21.97 -1.22 -4.58
N HIS A 231 22.98 -0.46 -4.15
CA HIS A 231 24.37 -0.72 -4.54
C HIS A 231 24.87 -2.04 -3.96
N LEU A 232 24.50 -2.35 -2.72
CA LEU A 232 24.86 -3.63 -2.08
C LEU A 232 24.23 -4.83 -2.80
N ILE A 233 22.99 -4.67 -3.27
CA ILE A 233 22.31 -5.68 -4.12
C ILE A 233 23.07 -5.85 -5.44
N ASP A 234 23.46 -4.76 -6.08
CA ASP A 234 24.21 -4.80 -7.35
C ASP A 234 25.56 -5.52 -7.17
N VAL A 235 26.27 -5.25 -6.07
CA VAL A 235 27.51 -5.96 -5.71
C VAL A 235 27.24 -7.45 -5.52
N LEU A 236 26.27 -7.83 -4.68
CA LEU A 236 25.96 -9.24 -4.40
C LEU A 236 25.53 -10.00 -5.66
N ARG A 237 24.77 -9.37 -6.55
CA ARG A 237 24.30 -9.99 -7.81
C ARG A 237 25.37 -9.95 -8.91
N GLY A 238 26.43 -9.16 -8.73
CA GLY A 238 27.49 -9.02 -9.72
C GLY A 238 27.05 -8.21 -10.94
N ALA A 239 26.28 -7.14 -10.72
CA ALA A 239 25.84 -6.25 -11.79
C ALA A 239 27.00 -5.37 -12.30
N ALA A 240 27.05 -5.16 -13.61
CA ALA A 240 28.03 -4.27 -14.24
C ALA A 240 27.47 -2.84 -14.32
N THR A 241 27.54 -2.09 -13.22
CA THR A 241 27.14 -0.67 -13.18
C THR A 241 28.39 0.22 -13.13
N ASP A 242 28.28 1.45 -13.67
CA ASP A 242 29.38 2.43 -13.64
C ASP A 242 29.89 2.68 -12.22
N LYS A 243 28.96 2.74 -11.25
CA LYS A 243 29.29 2.94 -9.84
C LYS A 243 30.11 1.80 -9.25
N ILE A 244 29.85 0.55 -9.66
CA ILE A 244 30.66 -0.59 -9.23
C ILE A 244 32.09 -0.48 -9.76
N ALA A 245 32.23 -0.15 -11.06
CA ALA A 245 33.54 0.03 -11.69
C ALA A 245 34.33 1.18 -11.03
N GLN A 246 33.70 2.33 -10.82
CA GLN A 246 34.31 3.50 -10.15
C GLN A 246 34.80 3.18 -8.74
N CYS A 247 34.05 2.38 -7.97
CA CYS A 247 34.44 1.97 -6.62
C CYS A 247 35.36 0.74 -6.61
N SER A 248 35.71 0.16 -7.76
CA SER A 248 36.47 -1.09 -7.87
C SER A 248 35.84 -2.28 -7.14
N HIS A 249 34.51 -2.27 -6.97
CA HIS A 249 33.81 -3.30 -6.20
C HIS A 249 33.68 -4.63 -6.94
N GLN A 250 33.93 -4.67 -8.25
CA GLN A 250 34.03 -5.89 -9.04
C GLN A 250 35.16 -6.82 -8.58
N HIS A 251 36.16 -6.28 -7.87
CA HIS A 251 37.29 -7.05 -7.34
C HIS A 251 37.04 -7.58 -5.91
N LEU A 252 35.91 -7.21 -5.27
CA LEU A 252 35.60 -7.69 -3.94
C LEU A 252 35.18 -9.16 -3.98
N PRO A 253 35.56 -10.00 -2.98
CA PRO A 253 35.12 -11.39 -2.96
C PRO A 253 33.61 -11.56 -2.67
N THR A 254 32.90 -10.49 -2.36
CA THR A 254 31.42 -10.45 -2.27
C THR A 254 30.74 -10.14 -3.60
N TYR A 255 31.49 -9.83 -4.66
CA TYR A 255 30.93 -9.53 -5.96
C TYR A 255 30.38 -10.80 -6.62
N GLY A 256 29.08 -10.82 -6.93
CA GLY A 256 28.43 -11.92 -7.62
C GLY A 256 28.18 -13.19 -6.78
N VAL A 257 28.52 -13.22 -5.49
CA VAL A 257 28.28 -14.39 -4.62
C VAL A 257 26.80 -14.66 -4.36
N GLY A 258 25.97 -13.62 -4.52
CA GLY A 258 24.55 -13.62 -4.20
C GLY A 258 23.62 -13.79 -5.42
N ARG A 259 24.10 -14.37 -6.53
CA ARG A 259 23.33 -14.52 -7.77
C ARG A 259 22.09 -15.40 -7.65
N ALA A 260 22.03 -16.28 -6.65
CA ALA A 260 20.89 -17.16 -6.41
C ALA A 260 19.60 -16.42 -6.01
N LEU A 261 19.72 -15.21 -5.45
CA LEU A 261 18.59 -14.39 -5.06
C LEU A 261 18.39 -13.23 -6.05
N ASP A 262 17.13 -12.96 -6.36
CA ASP A 262 16.75 -11.78 -7.13
C ASP A 262 16.85 -10.49 -6.30
N ALA A 263 16.72 -9.33 -6.96
CA ALA A 263 16.81 -8.05 -6.27
C ALA A 263 15.71 -7.83 -5.22
N GLY A 264 14.50 -8.38 -5.42
CA GLY A 264 13.41 -8.30 -4.45
C GLY A 264 13.70 -9.12 -3.20
N GLN A 265 14.21 -10.34 -3.39
CA GLN A 265 14.65 -11.21 -2.30
C GLN A 265 15.79 -10.57 -1.50
N TRP A 266 16.79 -9.96 -2.15
CA TRP A 266 17.83 -9.24 -1.42
C TRP A 266 17.30 -8.02 -0.66
N ARG A 267 16.37 -7.25 -1.24
CA ARG A 267 15.70 -6.16 -0.50
C ARG A 267 15.00 -6.68 0.75
N SER A 268 14.38 -7.86 0.66
CA SER A 268 13.77 -8.54 1.82
C SER A 268 14.80 -8.90 2.89
N VAL A 269 15.93 -9.51 2.50
CA VAL A 269 17.02 -9.86 3.43
C VAL A 269 17.51 -8.61 4.17
N PHE A 270 17.89 -7.55 3.45
CA PHE A 270 18.38 -6.32 4.07
C PHE A 270 17.35 -5.66 5.01
N ARG A 271 16.08 -5.62 4.58
CA ARG A 271 14.98 -5.08 5.41
C ARG A 271 14.86 -5.84 6.73
N GLN A 272 14.88 -7.17 6.68
CA GLN A 272 14.78 -8.01 7.89
C GLN A 272 16.03 -7.89 8.78
N LEU A 273 17.22 -7.74 8.22
CA LEU A 273 18.45 -7.49 8.99
C LEU A 273 18.44 -6.14 9.72
N VAL A 274 17.93 -5.10 9.05
CA VAL A 274 17.76 -3.77 9.68
C VAL A 274 16.72 -3.84 10.80
N ALA A 275 15.58 -4.48 10.56
CA ALA A 275 14.52 -4.61 11.54
C ALA A 275 14.94 -5.40 12.79
N ARG A 276 15.80 -6.40 12.63
CA ARG A 276 16.34 -7.22 13.73
C ARG A 276 17.57 -6.61 14.41
N GLY A 277 18.03 -5.44 13.95
CA GLY A 277 19.16 -4.71 14.53
C GLY A 277 20.54 -5.31 14.22
N TYR A 278 20.67 -6.09 13.13
CA TYR A 278 21.97 -6.52 12.61
C TYR A 278 22.63 -5.43 11.76
N LEU A 279 21.80 -4.55 11.18
CA LEU A 279 22.19 -3.40 10.39
C LEU A 279 21.49 -2.15 10.90
N SER A 280 22.16 -1.01 10.79
CA SER A 280 21.56 0.31 10.91
C SER A 280 21.67 1.10 9.62
N VAL A 281 20.84 2.14 9.51
CA VAL A 281 20.89 3.08 8.40
C VAL A 281 21.56 4.34 8.90
N ASP A 282 22.67 4.70 8.28
CA ASP A 282 23.34 5.97 8.46
C ASP A 282 22.66 7.05 7.62
N VAL A 283 22.08 8.01 8.32
CA VAL A 283 21.32 9.13 7.77
C VAL A 283 22.23 10.16 7.12
N GLU A 284 23.40 10.43 7.72
CA GLU A 284 24.35 11.46 7.27
C GLU A 284 25.01 11.03 5.95
N SER A 285 25.23 9.73 5.77
CA SER A 285 25.80 9.15 4.56
C SER A 285 24.74 8.72 3.53
N TYR A 286 23.66 9.50 3.36
CA TYR A 286 22.62 9.27 2.35
C TYR A 286 21.97 7.86 2.40
N GLY A 287 21.77 7.30 3.59
CA GLY A 287 21.12 5.99 3.77
C GLY A 287 22.06 4.80 3.60
N ALA A 288 23.36 4.99 3.87
CA ALA A 288 24.33 3.91 3.92
C ALA A 288 23.98 2.89 5.00
N LEU A 289 24.23 1.59 4.75
CA LEU A 289 24.04 0.57 5.78
C LEU A 289 25.33 0.38 6.57
N ARG A 290 25.21 0.33 7.90
CA ARG A 290 26.30 0.06 8.85
C ARG A 290 26.01 -1.21 9.64
N LEU A 291 27.08 -1.93 10.00
CA LEU A 291 26.99 -3.09 10.87
C LEU A 291 26.72 -2.67 12.30
N GLU A 292 25.86 -3.44 12.97
CA GLU A 292 25.63 -3.33 14.42
C GLU A 292 26.35 -4.45 15.16
N GLU A 293 26.65 -4.24 16.45
CA GLU A 293 27.36 -5.22 17.31
C GLU A 293 26.75 -6.64 17.23
N LYS A 294 25.42 -6.70 17.17
CA LYS A 294 24.63 -7.94 17.09
C LYS A 294 25.01 -8.84 15.91
N CYS A 295 25.59 -8.30 14.83
CA CYS A 295 25.96 -9.08 13.64
C CYS A 295 27.15 -10.03 13.83
N ARG A 296 27.95 -9.85 14.88
CA ARG A 296 29.18 -10.62 15.07
C ARG A 296 28.93 -12.11 15.28
N ALA A 297 27.94 -12.49 16.08
CA ALA A 297 27.62 -13.91 16.31
C ALA A 297 27.21 -14.60 15.01
N LEU A 298 26.38 -13.92 14.20
CA LEU A 298 25.93 -14.42 12.91
C LEU A 298 27.09 -14.54 11.90
N LEU A 299 28.00 -13.56 11.85
CA LEU A 299 29.19 -13.60 10.99
C LEU A 299 30.20 -14.68 11.41
N ARG A 300 30.31 -14.97 12.72
CA ARG A 300 31.26 -15.95 13.27
C ARG A 300 30.83 -17.40 13.14
N GLY A 301 29.59 -17.69 12.75
CA GLY A 301 29.10 -19.07 12.75
C GLY A 301 28.25 -19.46 13.94
N GLU A 302 28.11 -18.59 14.95
CA GLU A 302 27.61 -18.93 16.28
C GLU A 302 26.09 -18.91 16.38
N GLU A 303 25.43 -18.17 15.49
CA GLU A 303 23.97 -18.07 15.41
C GLU A 303 23.49 -18.40 14.00
N SER A 304 22.29 -18.98 13.90
CA SER A 304 21.51 -19.13 12.67
C SER A 304 20.30 -18.22 12.68
N ILE A 305 19.86 -17.77 11.50
CA ILE A 305 18.71 -16.87 11.37
C ILE A 305 17.69 -17.39 10.36
N ALA A 306 16.46 -17.62 10.83
CA ALA A 306 15.34 -17.87 9.95
C ALA A 306 14.77 -16.53 9.44
N LEU A 307 14.66 -16.39 8.12
CA LEU A 307 14.07 -15.22 7.47
C LEU A 307 12.67 -15.55 6.96
N ARG A 308 11.79 -14.54 7.00
CA ARG A 308 10.50 -14.57 6.33
C ARG A 308 10.70 -14.74 4.83
N ARG A 309 9.91 -15.63 4.21
CA ARG A 309 9.78 -15.74 2.76
C ARG A 309 8.64 -14.83 2.32
N ASP A 310 8.99 -13.74 1.63
CA ASP A 310 7.98 -12.87 1.03
C ASP A 310 7.32 -13.65 -0.13
N GLY A 311 6.00 -13.76 -0.10
CA GLY A 311 5.27 -14.46 -1.15
C GLY A 311 5.49 -13.76 -2.49
N LYS A 312 5.80 -14.52 -3.55
CA LYS A 312 5.67 -14.00 -4.92
C LYS A 312 4.20 -13.72 -5.13
N ARG A 313 3.81 -12.44 -5.08
CA ARG A 313 2.48 -12.03 -5.52
C ARG A 313 2.32 -12.55 -6.94
N LYS A 314 1.17 -13.16 -7.27
CA LYS A 314 0.78 -13.33 -8.67
C LYS A 314 0.79 -11.93 -9.26
N GLU A 315 1.86 -11.59 -9.96
CA GLU A 315 1.91 -10.38 -10.76
C GLU A 315 0.76 -10.56 -11.76
N SER A 316 -0.34 -9.84 -11.56
CA SER A 316 -1.11 -9.40 -12.71
C SER A 316 -0.09 -8.63 -13.54
N ARG A 317 0.44 -9.28 -14.58
CA ARG A 317 1.54 -8.78 -15.41
C ARG A 317 1.24 -7.32 -15.76
N GLN A 318 1.86 -6.37 -15.05
CA GLN A 318 1.84 -4.97 -15.42
C GLN A 318 2.70 -4.85 -16.67
N GLN A 319 2.05 -5.01 -17.82
CA GLN A 319 2.68 -4.70 -19.08
C GLN A 319 2.70 -3.17 -19.21
N THR A 320 3.85 -2.54 -18.95
CA THR A 320 4.29 -1.27 -19.57
C THR A 320 4.15 0.06 -18.80
N LYS A 321 5.20 0.89 -18.99
CA LYS A 321 5.55 2.22 -18.43
C LYS A 321 4.84 3.42 -19.07
N THR A 322 3.75 3.22 -19.82
CA THR A 322 3.08 4.32 -20.54
C THR A 322 2.25 5.14 -19.56
N ARG A 323 2.56 6.43 -19.39
CA ARG A 323 1.70 7.35 -18.63
C ARG A 323 0.35 7.44 -19.33
N LEU A 324 -0.72 7.10 -18.62
CA LEU A 324 -2.09 7.25 -19.09
C LEU A 324 -2.60 8.65 -18.73
N HIS A 325 -3.51 9.16 -19.55
CA HIS A 325 -4.25 10.39 -19.26
C HIS A 325 -5.18 10.17 -18.05
N GLU A 326 -5.41 11.20 -17.23
CA GLU A 326 -6.16 11.08 -15.96
C GLU A 326 -7.63 10.66 -16.15
N ASP A 327 -8.18 10.87 -17.35
CA ASP A 327 -9.56 10.53 -17.72
C ASP A 327 -9.74 9.09 -18.23
N ILE A 328 -8.66 8.33 -18.39
CA ILE A 328 -8.74 6.95 -18.88
C ILE A 328 -9.10 6.01 -17.73
N ASP A 329 -10.25 5.34 -17.84
CA ASP A 329 -10.62 4.24 -16.96
C ASP A 329 -9.57 3.13 -17.06
N ILE A 330 -8.76 3.00 -16.00
CA ILE A 330 -7.62 2.07 -15.95
C ILE A 330 -8.09 0.61 -16.13
N ASP A 331 -9.27 0.26 -15.62
CA ASP A 331 -9.79 -1.10 -15.74
C ASP A 331 -10.26 -1.39 -17.18
N LEU A 332 -10.90 -0.41 -17.83
CA LEU A 332 -11.26 -0.52 -19.26
C LEU A 332 -10.01 -0.63 -20.13
N TRP A 333 -9.00 0.18 -19.84
CA TRP A 333 -7.72 0.15 -20.51
C TRP A 333 -7.05 -1.23 -20.41
N GLU A 334 -6.96 -1.79 -19.21
CA GLU A 334 -6.40 -3.13 -19.02
C GLU A 334 -7.26 -4.21 -19.71
N ALA A 335 -8.58 -4.09 -19.70
CA ALA A 335 -9.47 -5.02 -20.39
C ALA A 335 -9.29 -5.01 -21.92
N LEU A 336 -9.18 -3.83 -22.54
CA LEU A 336 -8.92 -3.71 -23.98
C LEU A 336 -7.54 -4.25 -24.36
N ARG A 337 -6.54 -4.04 -23.49
CA ARG A 337 -5.20 -4.56 -23.71
C ARG A 337 -5.12 -6.06 -23.57
N GLU A 338 -5.78 -6.62 -22.57
CA GLU A 338 -5.88 -8.06 -22.40
C GLU A 338 -6.57 -8.68 -23.60
N ARG A 339 -7.64 -8.05 -24.11
CA ARG A 339 -8.29 -8.53 -25.32
C ARG A 339 -7.38 -8.48 -26.55
N ARG A 340 -6.61 -7.40 -26.70
CA ARG A 340 -5.60 -7.27 -27.75
C ARG A 340 -4.53 -8.36 -27.65
N ARG A 341 -4.07 -8.69 -26.44
CA ARG A 341 -3.08 -9.74 -26.17
C ARG A 341 -3.61 -11.11 -26.59
N GLN A 342 -4.84 -11.45 -26.22
CA GLN A 342 -5.48 -12.71 -26.59
C GLN A 342 -5.55 -12.89 -28.11
N LEU A 343 -6.06 -11.88 -28.82
CA LEU A 343 -6.16 -11.91 -30.29
C LEU A 343 -4.79 -11.99 -30.98
N ALA A 344 -3.75 -11.41 -30.37
CA ALA A 344 -2.39 -11.45 -30.88
C ALA A 344 -1.75 -12.83 -30.69
N GLU A 345 -1.97 -13.46 -29.53
CA GLU A 345 -1.53 -14.83 -29.23
C GLU A 345 -2.23 -15.86 -30.13
N GLU A 346 -3.55 -15.74 -30.33
CA GLU A 346 -4.33 -16.59 -31.23
C GLU A 346 -3.80 -16.56 -32.68
N GLN A 347 -3.18 -15.45 -33.08
CA GLN A 347 -2.65 -15.25 -34.43
C GLN A 347 -1.14 -15.35 -34.53
N GLY A 348 -0.44 -15.60 -33.42
CA GLY A 348 1.03 -15.66 -33.39
C GLY A 348 1.72 -14.35 -33.80
N VAL A 349 1.07 -13.20 -33.62
CA VAL A 349 1.60 -11.88 -34.01
C VAL A 349 1.84 -10.99 -32.79
N PRO A 350 2.73 -9.99 -32.87
CA PRO A 350 2.90 -9.02 -31.79
C PRO A 350 1.62 -8.20 -31.51
N PRO A 351 1.28 -7.86 -30.25
CA PRO A 351 0.03 -7.16 -29.90
C PRO A 351 -0.23 -5.84 -30.64
N TYR A 352 0.82 -5.06 -30.93
CA TYR A 352 0.68 -3.78 -31.64
C TYR A 352 0.19 -3.94 -33.09
N VAL A 353 0.31 -5.15 -33.68
CA VAL A 353 -0.20 -5.46 -35.02
C VAL A 353 -1.73 -5.45 -35.01
N ILE A 354 -2.37 -5.87 -33.92
CA ILE A 354 -3.82 -5.79 -33.73
C ILE A 354 -4.22 -4.31 -33.64
N PHE A 355 -3.81 -3.61 -32.58
CA PHE A 355 -3.98 -2.15 -32.42
C PHE A 355 -2.81 -1.54 -31.66
N HIS A 356 -2.41 -0.31 -31.99
CA HIS A 356 -1.41 0.42 -31.21
C HIS A 356 -2.02 0.92 -29.89
N ASP A 357 -1.16 1.23 -28.90
CA ASP A 357 -1.61 1.76 -27.60
C ASP A 357 -2.43 3.05 -27.76
N ARG A 358 -2.04 3.94 -28.68
CA ARG A 358 -2.78 5.16 -28.99
C ARG A 358 -4.23 4.88 -29.41
N THR A 359 -4.44 3.88 -30.27
CA THR A 359 -5.79 3.48 -30.72
C THR A 359 -6.63 2.96 -29.55
N LEU A 360 -6.05 2.17 -28.64
CA LEU A 360 -6.76 1.71 -27.45
C LEU A 360 -7.08 2.86 -26.47
N GLN A 361 -6.21 3.87 -26.37
CA GLN A 361 -6.45 5.05 -25.52
C GLN A 361 -7.60 5.87 -26.09
N GLU A 362 -7.62 6.05 -27.40
CA GLU A 362 -8.69 6.75 -28.11
C GLU A 362 -10.03 6.00 -27.97
N MET A 363 -10.04 4.66 -27.99
CA MET A 363 -11.25 3.87 -27.65
C MET A 363 -11.71 4.09 -26.20
N CYS A 364 -10.80 4.29 -25.26
CA CYS A 364 -11.16 4.58 -23.86
C CYS A 364 -11.76 5.99 -23.70
N LEU A 365 -11.33 6.95 -24.52
CA LEU A 365 -11.80 8.33 -24.49
C LEU A 365 -13.15 8.48 -25.21
N GLU A 366 -13.26 7.94 -26.42
CA GLU A 366 -14.44 8.11 -27.30
C GLU A 366 -15.56 7.10 -27.01
N LEU A 367 -15.27 6.00 -26.31
CA LEU A 367 -16.23 4.96 -25.90
C LEU A 367 -17.20 4.52 -27.02
N PRO A 368 -16.70 4.06 -28.19
CA PRO A 368 -17.56 3.72 -29.32
C PRO A 368 -18.53 2.58 -28.97
N THR A 369 -19.79 2.76 -29.34
CA THR A 369 -20.90 1.85 -28.99
C THR A 369 -21.31 0.93 -30.14
N ASP A 370 -20.91 1.27 -31.36
CA ASP A 370 -21.19 0.54 -32.60
C ASP A 370 -19.96 0.50 -33.53
N LEU A 371 -20.04 -0.29 -34.60
CA LEU A 371 -18.94 -0.47 -35.55
C LEU A 371 -18.64 0.81 -36.34
N ALA A 372 -19.64 1.66 -36.59
CA ALA A 372 -19.47 2.90 -37.34
C ALA A 372 -18.68 3.94 -36.53
N GLN A 373 -18.91 4.02 -35.23
CA GLN A 373 -18.14 4.85 -34.29
C GLN A 373 -16.72 4.30 -34.13
N LEU A 374 -16.58 2.97 -34.00
CA LEU A 374 -15.26 2.35 -33.90
C LEU A 374 -14.40 2.58 -35.16
N ALA A 375 -15.01 2.63 -36.34
CA ALA A 375 -14.35 2.94 -37.61
C ALA A 375 -13.73 4.35 -37.66
N ARG A 376 -14.22 5.29 -36.84
CA ARG A 376 -13.72 6.67 -36.80
C ARG A 376 -12.46 6.83 -35.94
N ILE A 377 -12.11 5.82 -35.15
CA ILE A 377 -10.94 5.84 -34.26
C ILE A 377 -9.65 5.71 -35.06
N SER A 378 -8.66 6.56 -34.77
CA SER A 378 -7.38 6.53 -35.46
C SER A 378 -6.65 5.18 -35.30
N GLY A 379 -6.34 4.56 -36.44
CA GLY A 379 -5.69 3.24 -36.50
C GLY A 379 -6.64 2.05 -36.66
N VAL A 380 -7.95 2.29 -36.76
CA VAL A 380 -8.97 1.27 -37.10
C VAL A 380 -9.33 1.35 -38.59
N GLY A 381 -8.54 0.67 -39.44
CA GLY A 381 -8.87 0.51 -40.86
C GLY A 381 -9.93 -0.59 -41.11
N GLU A 382 -10.55 -0.59 -42.30
CA GLU A 382 -11.65 -1.52 -42.67
C GLU A 382 -11.36 -2.99 -42.36
N ARG A 383 -10.18 -3.48 -42.75
CA ARG A 383 -9.75 -4.87 -42.46
C ARG A 383 -9.65 -5.19 -40.96
N LYS A 384 -9.21 -4.22 -40.14
CA LYS A 384 -9.12 -4.40 -38.68
C LYS A 384 -10.49 -4.28 -38.02
N LEU A 385 -11.35 -3.43 -38.55
CA LEU A 385 -12.73 -3.28 -38.09
C LEU A 385 -13.53 -4.56 -38.32
N GLU A 386 -13.43 -5.14 -39.51
CA GLU A 386 -14.08 -6.41 -39.86
C GLU A 386 -13.56 -7.56 -38.97
N LYS A 387 -12.24 -7.64 -38.79
CA LYS A 387 -11.61 -8.75 -38.08
C LYS A 387 -11.70 -8.66 -36.55
N TYR A 388 -11.64 -7.46 -35.98
CA TYR A 388 -11.53 -7.27 -34.52
C TYR A 388 -12.65 -6.42 -33.92
N GLY A 389 -13.40 -5.66 -34.73
CA GLY A 389 -14.32 -4.63 -34.24
C GLY A 389 -15.39 -5.16 -33.31
N ALA A 390 -16.08 -6.24 -33.69
CA ALA A 390 -17.10 -6.87 -32.85
C ALA A 390 -16.56 -7.28 -31.47
N SER A 391 -15.31 -7.76 -31.46
CA SER A 391 -14.68 -8.25 -30.25
C SER A 391 -14.30 -7.13 -29.27
N PHE A 392 -13.81 -6.00 -29.78
CA PHE A 392 -13.48 -4.85 -28.93
C PHE A 392 -14.75 -4.11 -28.48
N LEU A 393 -15.79 -4.05 -29.32
CA LEU A 393 -17.10 -3.53 -28.92
C LEU A 393 -17.74 -4.34 -27.78
N ALA A 394 -17.55 -5.67 -27.77
CA ALA A 394 -18.04 -6.50 -26.67
C ALA A 394 -17.41 -6.11 -25.32
N VAL A 395 -16.09 -5.81 -25.31
CA VAL A 395 -15.38 -5.35 -24.11
C VAL A 395 -15.89 -3.97 -23.67
N LEU A 396 -16.04 -3.04 -24.62
CA LEU A 396 -16.56 -1.69 -24.36
C LEU A 396 -17.99 -1.74 -23.80
N ARG A 397 -18.87 -2.55 -24.39
CA ARG A 397 -20.26 -2.75 -23.93
C ARG A 397 -20.33 -3.39 -22.56
N ALA A 398 -19.57 -4.45 -22.31
CA ALA A 398 -19.55 -5.13 -21.01
C ALA A 398 -19.19 -4.15 -19.87
N ARG A 399 -18.28 -3.20 -20.13
CA ARG A 399 -17.90 -2.17 -19.16
C ARG A 399 -18.93 -1.06 -19.04
N ALA A 400 -19.60 -0.67 -20.13
CA ALA A 400 -20.72 0.28 -20.10
C ALA A 400 -21.91 -0.25 -19.28
N THR A 401 -22.24 -1.55 -19.39
CA THR A 401 -23.31 -2.18 -18.61
C THR A 401 -23.00 -2.22 -17.11
N MET A 402 -21.74 -2.40 -16.72
CA MET A 402 -21.32 -2.30 -15.31
C MET A 402 -21.39 -0.87 -14.73
N ARG A 403 -21.31 0.17 -15.57
CA ARG A 403 -21.57 1.57 -15.18
C ARG A 403 -23.07 1.90 -15.17
N GLY A 404 -23.87 1.22 -16.00
CA GLY A 404 -25.30 1.50 -16.23
C GLY A 404 -26.30 0.86 -15.25
N SER A 405 -25.87 0.06 -14.27
CA SER A 405 -26.78 -0.53 -13.24
C SER A 405 -27.07 0.41 -12.06
N THR A 406 -26.86 1.72 -12.24
CA THR A 406 -27.39 2.75 -11.36
C THR A 406 -28.50 3.45 -12.14
N PRO A 407 -29.77 3.49 -11.69
CA PRO A 407 -30.86 4.01 -12.51
C PRO A 407 -30.62 5.50 -12.81
N ALA A 408 -30.55 5.82 -14.09
CA ALA A 408 -30.44 7.19 -14.58
C ALA A 408 -31.70 7.97 -14.19
N LYS A 409 -31.54 9.06 -13.42
CA LYS A 409 -32.59 10.06 -13.22
C LYS A 409 -33.01 10.61 -14.59
N GLN A 410 -34.25 10.39 -14.97
CA GLN A 410 -34.88 11.12 -16.07
C GLN A 410 -34.86 12.62 -15.76
N PRO A 411 -34.57 13.50 -16.74
CA PRO A 411 -34.74 14.93 -16.57
C PRO A 411 -36.23 15.26 -16.43
N ALA A 412 -36.57 16.01 -15.40
CA ALA A 412 -37.93 16.44 -15.09
C ALA A 412 -38.53 17.21 -16.28
N ALA A 413 -39.63 16.70 -16.82
CA ALA A 413 -40.46 17.44 -17.76
C ALA A 413 -41.09 18.65 -17.03
N ALA A 414 -40.98 19.82 -17.66
CA ALA A 414 -41.53 21.08 -17.16
C ALA A 414 -43.05 20.98 -17.00
N LEU A 415 -43.53 21.19 -15.78
CA LEU A 415 -44.95 21.42 -15.49
C LEU A 415 -45.32 22.84 -15.94
N GLY A 416 -46.19 22.92 -16.95
CA GLY A 416 -46.92 24.13 -17.33
C GLY A 416 -47.99 24.51 -16.29
N PRO A 417 -48.62 25.69 -16.44
CA PRO A 417 -49.33 26.36 -15.35
C PRO A 417 -50.64 25.64 -14.97
N VAL A 418 -50.88 25.64 -13.67
CA VAL A 418 -52.03 25.06 -12.97
C VAL A 418 -53.33 25.73 -13.45
N GLN A 419 -54.25 24.95 -14.03
CA GLN A 419 -55.67 25.31 -14.11
C GLN A 419 -56.39 24.74 -12.89
N THR A 420 -57.02 25.65 -12.15
CA THR A 420 -57.97 25.42 -11.07
C THR A 420 -59.22 24.73 -11.60
N ILE A 421 -59.51 23.52 -11.11
CA ILE A 421 -60.86 22.93 -11.18
C ILE A 421 -61.19 22.43 -9.77
N GLY A 422 -62.25 23.02 -9.20
CA GLY A 422 -62.78 22.69 -7.89
C GLY A 422 -63.40 21.31 -7.86
N ILE A 423 -63.38 20.68 -6.68
CA ILE A 423 -64.10 19.45 -6.40
C ILE A 423 -65.07 19.73 -5.26
N ASP A 424 -66.35 19.59 -5.63
CA ASP A 424 -67.51 19.51 -4.77
C ASP A 424 -67.38 18.37 -3.75
N HIS A 425 -67.76 18.64 -2.51
CA HIS A 425 -67.97 17.60 -1.50
C HIS A 425 -69.40 17.05 -1.62
N SER A 426 -69.54 15.76 -1.91
CA SER A 426 -70.78 15.01 -1.66
C SER A 426 -70.51 13.51 -1.48
N SER A 427 -70.78 13.05 -0.26
CA SER A 427 -71.49 11.79 0.08
C SER A 427 -70.92 10.44 -0.42
N HIS A 428 -70.38 9.63 0.49
CA HIS A 428 -71.12 8.53 1.16
C HIS A 428 -70.28 7.83 2.24
#